data_AF-A0A6P5KWB2-F1
#
_entry.id   AF-A0A6P5KWB2-F1
#
_cell.length_a   1.000
_cell.length_b   1.000
_cell.length_c   1.000
_cell.angle_alpha   90.00
_cell.angle_beta   90.00
_cell.angle_gamma   90.00
#
_symmetry.space_group_name_H-M   'P 1'
#
loop_
_entity.id
_entity.type
_entity.pdbx_description
1 polymer ?
#
loop_
_entity_poly.entity_id
_entity_poly.type
_entity_poly.pdbx_seq_one_letter_code
_entity_poly.pdbx_strand_id
1 'polypeptide(L)'
;MWTWYKLLIFFYLTTEIWMEKQFVSRRGMNLQAYSTGNFTDLERTRFKRALYKGHYCRTRGCCEDRNDDCVTHFYEANAMCYCDKFCERENSDCCPDYKFFCQGDNLYQKGCLRDGRHYEEGSVIKENCNDCTCSDQQWRCSQQVCLVRPELIENINTRDYGWTAHNYSQFWGMTLEEGYKFRLGTLPPSPTLLSMNEITVTLPSKIDLPEFFISSYKWPGWTHDPLDQKNCAASWAFSTASVAADRIAIQSNGRYTANLSPQNLISCCVRNRHGCKGGSIDKAWWYLRKRGLVSHACYPLFKDQIFNNNGCDMASRSDGRGKRHATKPCPNNIEKSNRIYQCSPPYRVSSNETEIMKEIIQNGPVQAIMQVHEDFFHYKTGIYRHVNSIKDESEKYRNLRTHAVKLTGNITVALPLVGTPVDCCWPQLPSAS
;
A
#
# COMPACT_ATOMS: atom_id res chain seq x y z
N MET A 1 -23.56 40.64 -18.86
CA MET A 1 -23.67 39.32 -18.20
C MET A 1 -22.34 38.88 -17.56
N TRP A 2 -21.59 39.81 -16.96
CA TRP A 2 -20.23 39.62 -16.45
C TRP A 2 -20.05 40.33 -15.09
N THR A 3 -21.09 40.35 -14.26
CA THR A 3 -21.11 41.02 -12.95
C THR A 3 -21.69 40.16 -11.81
N TRP A 4 -22.07 38.90 -12.09
CA TRP A 4 -22.60 37.99 -11.07
C TRP A 4 -21.54 37.01 -10.51
N TYR A 5 -20.49 36.70 -11.27
CA TYR A 5 -19.47 35.72 -10.87
C TYR A 5 -18.47 36.27 -9.82
N LYS A 6 -18.36 37.60 -9.67
CA LYS A 6 -17.46 38.24 -8.67
C LYS A 6 -18.07 38.34 -7.27
N LEU A 7 -19.41 38.26 -7.14
CA LEU A 7 -20.10 38.27 -5.84
C LEU A 7 -20.17 36.89 -5.17
N LEU A 8 -20.08 35.80 -5.94
CA LEU A 8 -20.08 34.44 -5.40
C LEU A 8 -18.70 33.99 -4.88
N ILE A 9 -17.61 34.61 -5.34
CA ILE A 9 -16.24 34.31 -4.85
C ILE A 9 -15.95 34.99 -3.50
N PHE A 10 -16.59 36.13 -3.21
CA PHE A 10 -16.43 36.83 -1.92
C PHE A 10 -17.25 36.21 -0.77
N PHE A 11 -18.27 35.40 -1.07
CA PHE A 11 -19.09 34.73 -0.05
C PHE A 11 -18.51 33.38 0.39
N TYR A 12 -17.60 32.78 -0.39
CA TYR A 12 -16.96 31.51 -0.06
C TYR A 12 -15.69 31.65 0.80
N LEU A 13 -15.08 32.84 0.83
CA LEU A 13 -13.86 33.11 1.61
C LEU A 13 -14.13 33.62 3.04
N THR A 14 -15.37 34.01 3.38
CA THR A 14 -15.73 34.47 4.74
C THR A 14 -16.31 33.37 5.62
N THR A 15 -16.72 32.23 5.06
CA THR A 15 -17.20 31.06 5.82
C THR A 15 -16.07 30.15 6.31
N GLU A 16 -14.90 30.16 5.66
CA GLU A 16 -13.71 29.40 6.09
C GLU A 16 -13.00 30.06 7.29
N ILE A 17 -13.07 31.40 7.43
CA ILE A 17 -12.41 32.13 8.54
C ILE A 17 -13.22 32.04 9.86
N TRP A 18 -14.50 31.67 9.81
CA TRP A 18 -15.35 31.57 11.01
C TRP A 18 -15.36 30.16 11.65
N MET A 19 -14.86 29.13 10.96
CA MET A 19 -14.79 27.76 11.48
C MET A 19 -13.45 27.40 12.14
N GLU A 20 -12.37 28.18 11.90
CA GLU A 20 -11.08 27.95 12.56
C GLU A 20 -10.94 28.62 13.95
N LYS A 21 -11.82 29.58 14.30
CA LYS A 21 -11.74 30.28 15.61
C LYS A 21 -12.49 29.61 16.76
N GLN A 22 -13.18 28.48 16.54
CA GLN A 22 -13.94 27.78 17.60
C GLN A 22 -13.26 26.53 18.18
N PHE A 23 -12.07 26.12 17.72
CA PHE A 23 -11.37 24.93 18.24
C PHE A 23 -10.14 25.20 19.13
N VAL A 24 -9.82 26.46 19.44
CA VAL A 24 -8.64 26.84 20.25
C VAL A 24 -9.01 27.59 21.54
N SER A 25 -10.22 27.38 22.08
CA SER A 25 -10.59 27.96 23.37
C SER A 25 -11.41 26.99 24.22
N ARG A 26 -10.77 25.94 24.72
CA ARG A 26 -11.21 25.19 25.92
C ARG A 26 -10.11 24.22 26.38
N ARG A 27 -9.12 24.74 27.10
CA ARG A 27 -8.36 23.99 28.14
C ARG A 27 -7.80 25.00 29.14
N GLY A 28 -8.66 25.39 30.07
CA GLY A 28 -8.32 26.11 31.28
C GLY A 28 -9.02 25.44 32.45
N MET A 29 -8.23 24.70 33.23
CA MET A 29 -8.33 24.41 34.66
C MET A 29 -9.70 24.02 35.26
N ASN A 30 -9.78 22.80 35.82
CA ASN A 30 -9.93 22.57 37.26
C ASN A 30 -10.12 21.07 37.52
N LEU A 31 -9.20 20.46 38.26
CA LEU A 31 -9.45 19.17 38.92
C LEU A 31 -9.08 19.35 40.39
N GLN A 32 -10.13 19.62 41.15
CA GLN A 32 -10.14 19.74 42.59
C GLN A 32 -10.06 18.33 43.20
N ALA A 33 -9.33 18.26 44.30
CA ALA A 33 -9.04 17.07 45.10
C ALA A 33 -10.30 16.34 45.60
N TYR A 34 -10.21 15.00 45.66
CA TYR A 34 -10.89 14.20 46.68
C TYR A 34 -10.03 12.96 47.05
N SER A 35 -9.37 13.11 48.20
CA SER A 35 -9.20 12.20 49.33
C SER A 35 -9.08 10.67 49.16
N THR A 36 -7.95 10.18 49.69
CA THR A 36 -7.78 9.03 50.61
C THR A 36 -8.24 7.63 50.19
N GLY A 37 -7.25 6.78 49.93
CA GLY A 37 -7.32 5.34 50.13
C GLY A 37 -5.98 4.86 50.71
N ASN A 38 -6.01 4.43 51.98
CA ASN A 38 -4.88 3.79 52.66
C ASN A 38 -4.40 2.58 51.86
N PHE A 39 -3.11 2.53 51.53
CA PHE A 39 -2.43 1.28 51.21
C PHE A 39 -1.18 1.13 52.07
N THR A 40 -1.21 0.05 52.82
CA THR A 40 -0.26 -0.44 53.80
C THR A 40 1.11 -0.72 53.19
N ASP A 41 2.13 -0.03 53.69
CA ASP A 41 3.32 -0.60 54.33
C ASP A 41 3.80 -1.98 53.83
N LEU A 42 4.24 -2.12 52.57
CA LEU A 42 5.20 -3.16 52.17
C LEU A 42 5.76 -3.05 50.72
N GLU A 43 6.21 -1.88 50.23
CA GLU A 43 6.84 -1.83 48.89
C GLU A 43 7.87 -0.71 48.71
N ARG A 44 8.77 -0.55 49.69
CA ARG A 44 9.85 0.46 49.65
C ARG A 44 11.08 0.07 48.84
N THR A 45 11.07 -1.09 48.18
CA THR A 45 12.21 -1.63 47.44
C THR A 45 11.85 -1.91 45.98
N ARG A 46 11.81 -0.84 45.18
CA ARG A 46 12.01 -0.77 43.69
C ARG A 46 11.14 0.31 43.05
N PHE A 47 11.21 1.55 43.53
CA PHE A 47 11.12 2.64 42.58
C PHE A 47 12.44 2.66 41.81
N LYS A 48 12.45 1.94 40.69
CA LYS A 48 13.44 2.10 39.64
C LYS A 48 13.62 3.59 39.44
N ARG A 49 14.86 4.07 39.68
CA ARG A 49 15.49 5.28 39.14
C ARG A 49 14.62 5.91 38.06
N ALA A 50 13.64 6.72 38.45
CA ALA A 50 13.12 7.71 37.53
C ALA A 50 14.34 8.56 37.20
N LEU A 51 14.61 8.78 35.92
CA LEU A 51 15.70 9.63 35.44
C LEU A 51 15.39 11.08 35.86
N TYR A 52 15.63 11.38 37.13
CA TYR A 52 15.55 12.73 37.67
C TYR A 52 16.69 13.53 37.02
N LYS A 53 16.33 14.58 36.28
CA LYS A 53 17.24 15.38 35.43
C LYS A 53 17.97 16.49 36.19
N GLY A 54 17.93 16.51 37.52
CA GLY A 54 18.52 17.58 38.33
C GLY A 54 20.05 17.48 38.47
N HIS A 55 20.69 18.65 38.64
CA HIS A 55 22.12 18.83 38.86
C HIS A 55 22.38 19.17 40.34
N TYR A 56 22.35 18.16 41.22
CA TYR A 56 22.42 18.34 42.67
C TYR A 56 23.86 18.38 43.16
N CYS A 57 24.60 17.26 43.05
CA CYS A 57 26.02 17.21 43.40
C CYS A 57 26.87 18.08 42.48
N ARG A 58 26.43 18.27 41.25
CA ARG A 58 27.07 19.22 40.32
C ARG A 58 27.05 20.66 40.83
N THR A 59 25.99 21.07 41.52
CA THR A 59 25.85 22.44 42.05
C THR A 59 26.52 22.57 43.41
N ARG A 60 26.43 21.55 44.26
CA ARG A 60 26.98 21.56 45.63
C ARG A 60 28.49 21.26 45.68
N GLY A 61 29.01 20.44 44.77
CA GLY A 61 30.33 19.84 44.84
C GLY A 61 30.35 18.50 45.57
N CYS A 62 31.35 17.67 45.27
CA CYS A 62 31.55 16.35 45.87
C CYS A 62 32.43 16.44 47.11
N CYS A 63 32.08 15.69 48.16
CA CYS A 63 32.92 15.59 49.36
C CYS A 63 33.74 14.30 49.35
N GLU A 64 35.04 14.41 49.64
CA GLU A 64 35.98 13.28 49.57
C GLU A 64 35.80 12.25 50.69
N ASP A 65 35.25 12.67 51.84
CA ASP A 65 35.00 11.84 53.01
C ASP A 65 33.53 11.93 53.43
N ARG A 66 33.10 11.03 54.35
CA ARG A 66 31.77 11.10 54.96
C ARG A 66 31.58 12.46 55.63
N ASN A 67 30.55 13.18 55.21
CA ASN A 67 30.26 14.50 55.71
C ASN A 67 28.74 14.69 55.74
N ASP A 68 28.18 14.68 56.95
CA ASP A 68 26.73 14.80 57.17
C ASP A 68 26.19 16.19 56.76
N ASP A 69 27.06 17.19 56.56
CA ASP A 69 26.71 18.52 56.00
C ASP A 69 26.84 18.59 54.47
N CYS A 70 27.26 17.49 53.82
CA CYS A 70 27.41 17.40 52.37
C CYS A 70 26.09 17.03 51.68
N VAL A 71 25.07 17.84 51.95
CA VAL A 71 23.70 17.62 51.50
C VAL A 71 23.20 18.73 50.57
N THR A 72 22.22 18.40 49.76
CA THR A 72 21.44 19.35 48.96
C THR A 72 19.99 18.91 48.86
N HIS A 73 19.10 19.85 48.58
CA HIS A 73 17.67 19.57 48.51
C HIS A 73 17.31 18.84 47.20
N PHE A 74 16.69 17.67 47.34
CA PHE A 74 16.13 16.90 46.25
C PHE A 74 14.63 17.22 46.12
N TYR A 75 14.34 18.26 45.34
CA TYR A 75 13.01 18.85 45.21
C TYR A 75 11.92 17.84 44.80
N GLU A 76 12.26 16.87 43.96
CA GLU A 76 11.34 15.91 43.39
C GLU A 76 10.87 14.81 44.36
N ALA A 77 11.65 14.54 45.42
CA ALA A 77 11.22 13.67 46.51
C ALA A 77 10.95 14.44 47.81
N ASN A 78 11.04 15.77 47.77
CA ASN A 78 10.93 16.67 48.93
C ASN A 78 11.79 16.17 50.12
N ALA A 79 13.04 15.81 49.84
CA ALA A 79 13.97 15.22 50.78
C ALA A 79 15.36 15.83 50.62
N MET A 80 16.24 15.63 51.61
CA MET A 80 17.67 15.93 51.48
C MET A 80 18.40 14.73 50.90
N CYS A 81 19.36 14.98 50.01
CA CYS A 81 20.22 13.96 49.44
C CYS A 81 21.69 14.30 49.64
N TYR A 82 22.55 13.27 49.68
CA TYR A 82 23.98 13.40 50.00
C TYR A 82 24.88 13.30 48.75
N CYS A 83 25.99 14.03 48.79
CA CYS A 83 27.02 14.09 47.73
C CYS A 83 28.42 13.68 48.21
N ASP A 84 28.49 12.79 49.21
CA ASP A 84 29.74 12.36 49.84
C ASP A 84 30.10 10.90 49.55
N LYS A 85 31.31 10.50 49.93
CA LYS A 85 31.84 9.15 49.69
C LYS A 85 31.01 8.02 50.30
N PHE A 86 30.13 8.29 51.26
CA PHE A 86 29.26 7.28 51.86
C PHE A 86 28.26 6.70 50.85
N CYS A 87 28.01 7.43 49.76
CA CYS A 87 27.20 7.00 48.63
C CYS A 87 27.77 5.85 47.77
N GLU A 88 28.93 5.30 48.16
CA GLU A 88 29.48 4.05 47.64
C GLU A 88 28.74 2.78 48.12
N ARG A 89 27.90 2.88 49.17
CA ARG A 89 27.20 1.72 49.78
C ARG A 89 25.81 1.47 49.16
N GLU A 90 25.30 0.24 49.27
CA GLU A 90 23.90 -0.05 48.91
C GLU A 90 22.94 0.52 49.99
N ASN A 91 21.84 1.17 49.57
CA ASN A 91 20.80 1.81 50.40
C ASN A 91 21.13 3.14 51.10
N SER A 92 21.96 4.00 50.50
CA SER A 92 22.24 5.35 50.97
C SER A 92 21.33 6.42 50.31
N ASP A 93 21.01 7.50 51.04
CA ASP A 93 20.16 8.63 50.61
C ASP A 93 20.87 9.57 49.62
N CYS A 94 21.46 8.99 48.58
CA CYS A 94 22.34 9.70 47.65
C CYS A 94 21.59 10.55 46.65
N CYS A 95 22.18 11.68 46.28
CA CYS A 95 21.64 12.47 45.19
C CYS A 95 21.66 11.67 43.89
N PRO A 96 20.62 11.84 43.03
CA PRO A 96 20.51 11.09 41.78
C PRO A 96 21.73 11.21 40.86
N ASP A 97 22.47 12.32 40.93
CA ASP A 97 23.64 12.60 40.11
C ASP A 97 24.98 12.26 40.77
N TYR A 98 25.01 11.76 42.02
CA TYR A 98 26.26 11.47 42.75
C TYR A 98 27.17 10.48 42.00
N LYS A 99 26.64 9.31 41.60
CA LYS A 99 27.45 8.31 40.88
C LYS A 99 28.03 8.86 39.58
N PHE A 100 27.25 9.68 38.86
CA PHE A 100 27.68 10.22 37.57
C PHE A 100 28.69 11.37 37.73
N PHE A 101 28.45 12.31 38.65
CA PHE A 101 29.26 13.52 38.81
C PHE A 101 30.47 13.30 39.72
N CYS A 102 30.31 12.56 40.83
CA CYS A 102 31.35 12.37 41.83
C CYS A 102 32.17 11.09 41.63
N GLN A 103 31.57 10.00 41.10
CA GLN A 103 32.32 8.77 40.80
C GLN A 103 32.78 8.69 39.33
N GLY A 104 32.26 9.56 38.45
CA GLY A 104 32.61 9.54 37.04
C GLY A 104 32.03 8.34 36.26
N ASP A 105 30.96 7.71 36.76
CA ASP A 105 30.25 6.66 36.02
C ASP A 105 29.59 7.28 34.78
N ASN A 106 30.23 7.16 33.61
CA ASN A 106 29.73 7.70 32.34
C ASN A 106 28.62 6.83 31.74
N LEU A 107 27.44 6.81 32.36
CA LEU A 107 26.27 6.13 31.79
C LEU A 107 25.64 6.89 30.60
N TYR A 108 26.05 8.15 30.38
CA TYR A 108 25.55 9.03 29.31
C TYR A 108 26.08 8.70 27.89
N GLN A 109 26.85 7.62 27.73
CA GLN A 109 27.34 7.14 26.42
C GLN A 109 26.84 5.75 26.02
N LYS A 110 25.84 5.20 26.71
CA LYS A 110 25.17 3.96 26.26
C LYS A 110 24.00 4.35 25.36
N GLY A 111 24.32 4.53 24.08
CA GLY A 111 23.38 4.91 23.05
C GLY A 111 24.02 4.85 21.68
N CYS A 112 23.20 4.99 20.64
CA CYS A 112 23.64 4.91 19.26
C CYS A 112 23.51 6.28 18.59
N LEU A 113 24.48 6.62 17.75
CA LEU A 113 24.42 7.83 16.92
C LEU A 113 23.86 7.48 15.54
N ARG A 114 22.97 8.31 15.02
CA ARG A 114 22.42 8.21 13.65
C ARG A 114 22.07 9.59 13.12
N ASP A 115 22.57 9.95 11.93
CA ASP A 115 22.28 11.24 11.27
C ASP A 115 22.46 12.47 12.18
N GLY A 116 23.50 12.45 13.02
CA GLY A 116 23.80 13.50 13.98
C GLY A 116 22.89 13.55 15.23
N ARG A 117 21.99 12.58 15.42
CA ARG A 117 21.12 12.45 16.59
C ARG A 117 21.54 11.27 17.47
N HIS A 118 21.46 11.45 18.79
CA HIS A 118 21.74 10.41 19.78
C HIS A 118 20.47 9.69 20.19
N TYR A 119 20.53 8.36 20.24
CA TYR A 119 19.43 7.46 20.62
C TYR A 119 19.83 6.67 21.86
N GLU A 120 18.90 6.48 22.80
CA GLU A 120 19.14 5.70 24.02
C GLU A 120 19.29 4.21 23.69
N GLU A 121 20.03 3.48 24.52
CA GLU A 121 20.12 2.02 24.44
C GLU A 121 18.72 1.36 24.40
N GLY A 122 18.51 0.41 23.49
CA GLY A 122 17.21 -0.23 23.27
C GLY A 122 16.25 0.56 22.37
N SER A 123 16.62 1.76 21.91
CA SER A 123 15.82 2.50 20.92
C SER A 123 15.68 1.70 19.63
N VAL A 124 14.48 1.71 19.04
CA VAL A 124 14.21 1.06 17.76
C VAL A 124 13.89 2.13 16.71
N ILE A 125 14.59 2.09 15.59
CA ILE A 125 14.29 2.90 14.40
C ILE A 125 13.94 1.98 13.24
N LYS A 126 13.18 2.50 12.27
CA LYS A 126 12.81 1.76 11.07
C LYS A 126 13.61 2.24 9.87
N GLU A 127 14.34 1.34 9.24
CA GLU A 127 15.14 1.58 8.04
C GLU A 127 14.56 0.82 6.86
N ASN A 128 13.85 1.54 5.99
CA ASN A 128 13.04 0.93 4.96
C ASN A 128 12.09 -0.11 5.60
N CYS A 129 12.21 -1.39 5.29
CA CYS A 129 11.41 -2.46 5.88
C CYS A 129 12.00 -3.07 7.16
N ASN A 130 13.27 -2.75 7.49
CA ASN A 130 13.98 -3.37 8.59
C ASN A 130 13.84 -2.59 9.89
N ASP A 131 13.71 -3.32 11.00
CA ASP A 131 13.71 -2.75 12.34
C ASP A 131 15.14 -2.82 12.90
N CYS A 132 15.66 -1.66 13.32
CA CYS A 132 17.02 -1.49 13.81
C CYS A 132 17.01 -1.10 15.27
N THR A 133 17.53 -1.98 16.12
CA THR A 133 17.59 -1.78 17.57
C THR A 133 18.99 -1.33 17.97
N CYS A 134 19.07 -0.25 18.73
CA CYS A 134 20.32 0.20 19.33
C CYS A 134 20.72 -0.76 20.44
N SER A 135 21.87 -1.42 20.27
CA SER A 135 22.44 -2.37 21.23
C SER A 135 23.95 -2.23 21.26
N ASP A 136 24.53 -2.01 22.44
CA ASP A 136 25.97 -1.88 22.66
C ASP A 136 26.61 -0.77 21.78
N GLN A 137 25.96 0.40 21.68
CA GLN A 137 26.37 1.52 20.80
C GLN A 137 26.37 1.20 19.30
N GLN A 138 25.84 0.05 18.89
CA GLN A 138 25.71 -0.35 17.49
C GLN A 138 24.24 -0.57 17.11
N TRP A 139 23.91 -0.27 15.85
CA TRP A 139 22.60 -0.59 15.30
C TRP A 139 22.56 -2.06 14.85
N ARG A 140 21.71 -2.86 15.50
CA ARG A 140 21.42 -4.23 15.09
C ARG A 140 20.09 -4.23 14.32
N CYS A 141 20.18 -4.33 13.00
CA CYS A 141 19.03 -4.35 12.10
C CYS A 141 18.60 -5.77 11.74
N SER A 142 17.30 -5.97 11.54
CA SER A 142 16.82 -7.14 10.81
C SER A 142 17.40 -7.16 9.38
N GLN A 143 17.53 -8.36 8.81
CA GLN A 143 18.07 -8.55 7.45
C GLN A 143 16.99 -9.04 6.49
N GLN A 144 15.83 -8.38 6.49
CA GLN A 144 14.76 -8.68 5.56
C GLN A 144 15.03 -8.02 4.20
N VAL A 145 14.71 -8.72 3.12
CA VAL A 145 14.76 -8.16 1.77
C VAL A 145 13.59 -7.20 1.61
N CYS A 146 13.88 -5.90 1.48
CA CYS A 146 12.86 -4.89 1.27
C CYS A 146 12.38 -4.88 -0.18
N LEU A 147 11.12 -4.48 -0.38
CA LEU A 147 10.54 -4.34 -1.72
C LEU A 147 11.21 -3.21 -2.49
N VAL A 148 11.36 -2.05 -1.85
CA VAL A 148 12.09 -0.90 -2.42
C VAL A 148 13.57 -1.10 -2.22
N ARG A 149 14.32 -1.15 -3.33
CA ARG A 149 15.75 -1.43 -3.33
C ARG A 149 16.52 -0.38 -4.15
N PRO A 150 17.08 0.67 -3.50
CA PRO A 150 17.79 1.76 -4.18
C PRO A 150 18.88 1.27 -5.13
N GLU A 151 19.64 0.24 -4.72
CA GLU A 151 20.71 -0.36 -5.50
C GLU A 151 20.20 -1.04 -6.79
N LEU A 152 19.01 -1.64 -6.75
CA LEU A 152 18.38 -2.23 -7.92
C LEU A 152 17.91 -1.14 -8.89
N ILE A 153 17.30 -0.07 -8.37
CA ILE A 153 16.84 1.08 -9.17
C ILE A 153 18.04 1.73 -9.88
N GLU A 154 19.14 1.95 -9.17
CA GLU A 154 20.37 2.52 -9.74
C GLU A 154 20.98 1.60 -10.81
N ASN A 155 21.06 0.29 -10.56
CA ASN A 155 21.57 -0.68 -11.54
C ASN A 155 20.71 -0.75 -12.82
N ILE A 156 19.38 -0.61 -12.70
CA ILE A 156 18.50 -0.56 -13.88
C ILE A 156 18.74 0.73 -14.66
N ASN A 157 18.83 1.88 -13.99
CA ASN A 157 18.94 3.18 -14.65
C ASN A 157 20.34 3.50 -15.19
N THR A 158 21.38 2.81 -14.71
CA THR A 158 22.75 2.96 -15.22
C THR A 158 23.02 2.16 -16.49
N ARG A 159 22.15 1.22 -16.85
CA ARG A 159 22.27 0.36 -18.02
C ARG A 159 21.12 0.59 -18.99
N ASP A 160 21.32 0.28 -20.26
CA ASP A 160 20.25 0.38 -21.27
C ASP A 160 19.46 -0.92 -21.38
N TYR A 161 18.40 -1.03 -20.58
CA TYR A 161 17.44 -2.14 -20.67
C TYR A 161 16.19 -1.78 -21.49
N GLY A 162 16.11 -0.57 -22.05
CA GLY A 162 14.93 -0.06 -22.76
C GLY A 162 13.76 0.39 -21.87
N TRP A 163 13.97 0.47 -20.55
CA TRP A 163 13.00 0.97 -19.58
C TRP A 163 13.71 1.59 -18.36
N THR A 164 13.00 2.45 -17.61
CA THR A 164 13.54 3.14 -16.43
C THR A 164 12.82 2.75 -15.15
N ALA A 165 13.56 2.72 -14.05
CA ALA A 165 13.09 2.41 -12.71
C ALA A 165 12.92 3.66 -11.84
N HIS A 166 11.98 3.61 -10.90
CA HIS A 166 11.67 4.70 -9.96
C HIS A 166 11.28 4.18 -8.58
N ASN A 167 11.49 5.01 -7.56
CA ASN A 167 11.08 4.72 -6.19
C ASN A 167 9.64 5.20 -5.93
N TYR A 168 8.79 4.32 -5.41
CA TYR A 168 7.43 4.67 -5.03
C TYR A 168 7.24 4.59 -3.51
N SER A 169 6.88 5.72 -2.90
CA SER A 169 6.65 5.83 -1.45
C SER A 169 5.61 4.83 -0.92
N GLN A 170 4.64 4.43 -1.75
CA GLN A 170 3.62 3.44 -1.42
C GLN A 170 4.17 2.02 -1.14
N PHE A 171 5.42 1.75 -1.52
CA PHE A 171 6.11 0.48 -1.31
C PHE A 171 7.18 0.58 -0.21
N TRP A 172 7.47 1.79 0.27
CA TRP A 172 8.47 2.00 1.31
C TRP A 172 8.06 1.32 2.60
N GLY A 173 8.98 0.58 3.21
CA GLY A 173 8.73 -0.15 4.44
C GLY A 173 8.03 -1.50 4.29
N MET A 174 7.73 -1.93 3.06
CA MET A 174 7.28 -3.30 2.78
C MET A 174 8.48 -4.21 2.51
N THR A 175 8.40 -5.44 2.99
CA THR A 175 9.30 -6.52 2.56
C THR A 175 8.94 -6.97 1.15
N LEU A 176 9.89 -7.61 0.45
CA LEU A 176 9.65 -8.21 -0.86
C LEU A 176 8.54 -9.28 -0.80
N GLU A 177 8.54 -10.08 0.27
CA GLU A 177 7.51 -11.10 0.50
C GLU A 177 6.12 -10.49 0.67
N GLU A 178 6.00 -9.40 1.44
CA GLU A 178 4.74 -8.65 1.57
C GLU A 178 4.30 -8.03 0.24
N GLY A 179 5.25 -7.50 -0.53
CA GLY A 179 5.01 -7.02 -1.89
C GLY A 179 4.34 -8.09 -2.76
N TYR A 180 4.95 -9.27 -2.83
CA TYR A 180 4.37 -10.41 -3.54
C TYR A 180 3.02 -10.82 -2.96
N LYS A 181 2.92 -10.99 -1.64
CA LYS A 181 1.70 -11.48 -0.98
C LYS A 181 0.50 -10.54 -1.09
N PHE A 182 0.70 -9.23 -1.05
CA PHE A 182 -0.39 -8.25 -1.00
C PHE A 182 -0.68 -7.58 -2.35
N ARG A 183 0.30 -7.52 -3.26
CA ARG A 183 0.11 -6.91 -4.59
C ARG A 183 -0.11 -7.96 -5.68
N LEU A 184 0.36 -9.19 -5.50
CA LEU A 184 0.18 -10.27 -6.47
C LEU A 184 -0.80 -11.30 -5.91
N GLY A 185 -1.86 -11.58 -6.65
CA GLY A 185 -2.97 -12.37 -6.14
C GLY A 185 -3.62 -13.29 -7.15
N THR A 186 -3.01 -13.50 -8.31
CA THR A 186 -3.59 -14.43 -9.27
C THR A 186 -2.96 -15.78 -9.04
N LEU A 187 -3.77 -16.81 -8.83
CA LEU A 187 -3.27 -18.18 -8.78
C LEU A 187 -2.80 -18.60 -10.19
N PRO A 188 -1.74 -19.42 -10.30
CA PRO A 188 -1.34 -19.98 -11.58
C PRO A 188 -2.52 -20.64 -12.31
N PRO A 189 -2.55 -20.57 -13.66
CA PRO A 189 -3.64 -21.13 -14.44
C PRO A 189 -3.82 -22.63 -14.16
N SER A 190 -5.06 -23.06 -13.94
CA SER A 190 -5.37 -24.46 -13.68
C SER A 190 -5.12 -25.32 -14.94
N PRO A 191 -4.78 -26.62 -14.80
CA PRO A 191 -4.65 -27.51 -15.95
C PRO A 191 -5.91 -27.53 -16.83
N THR A 192 -7.09 -27.41 -16.22
CA THR A 192 -8.37 -27.32 -16.93
C THR A 192 -8.49 -26.05 -17.77
N LEU A 193 -8.02 -24.90 -17.28
CA LEU A 193 -7.97 -23.66 -18.06
C LEU A 193 -7.00 -23.81 -19.23
N LEU A 194 -5.83 -24.38 -19.00
CA LEU A 194 -4.81 -24.60 -20.03
C LEU A 194 -5.29 -25.60 -21.11
N SER A 195 -6.12 -26.57 -20.74
CA SER A 195 -6.70 -27.55 -21.67
C SER A 195 -7.95 -27.05 -22.40
N MET A 196 -8.40 -25.80 -22.18
CA MET A 196 -9.51 -25.23 -22.95
C MET A 196 -9.10 -25.04 -24.41
N ASN A 197 -10.03 -25.34 -25.33
CA ASN A 197 -9.82 -25.06 -26.75
C ASN A 197 -9.57 -23.56 -26.95
N GLU A 198 -8.50 -23.26 -27.67
CA GLU A 198 -8.16 -21.91 -28.07
C GLU A 198 -9.10 -21.48 -29.20
N ILE A 199 -9.70 -20.30 -29.07
CA ILE A 199 -10.43 -19.69 -30.18
C ILE A 199 -9.41 -18.92 -31.02
N THR A 200 -9.38 -19.25 -32.30
CA THR A 200 -8.70 -18.44 -33.33
C THR A 200 -9.72 -17.52 -33.97
N VAL A 201 -9.31 -16.29 -34.18
CA VAL A 201 -10.15 -15.30 -34.83
C VAL A 201 -10.01 -15.49 -36.33
N THR A 202 -11.13 -15.81 -37.00
CA THR A 202 -11.18 -15.94 -38.47
C THR A 202 -11.14 -14.56 -39.12
N LEU A 203 -9.96 -13.96 -39.09
CA LEU A 203 -9.60 -12.85 -39.97
C LEU A 203 -8.88 -13.41 -41.21
N PRO A 204 -9.16 -12.89 -42.41
CA PRO A 204 -8.37 -13.25 -43.57
C PRO A 204 -6.89 -13.04 -43.25
N SER A 205 -6.07 -14.04 -43.57
CA SER A 205 -4.62 -14.10 -43.30
C SER A 205 -3.81 -12.94 -43.90
N LYS A 206 -4.47 -12.06 -44.67
CA LYS A 206 -3.94 -10.83 -45.30
C LYS A 206 -4.42 -9.52 -44.65
N ILE A 207 -4.98 -9.54 -43.43
CA ILE A 207 -5.15 -8.28 -42.72
C ILE A 207 -3.80 -7.89 -42.16
N ASP A 208 -3.22 -6.85 -42.76
CA ASP A 208 -2.13 -6.10 -42.17
C ASP A 208 -2.63 -5.57 -40.83
N LEU A 209 -2.20 -6.22 -39.75
CA LEU A 209 -2.49 -5.75 -38.41
C LEU A 209 -1.83 -4.37 -38.24
N PRO A 210 -2.53 -3.40 -37.64
CA PRO A 210 -1.98 -2.08 -37.46
C PRO A 210 -0.75 -2.15 -36.54
N GLU A 211 0.28 -1.39 -36.92
CA GLU A 211 1.53 -1.26 -36.16
C GLU A 211 1.29 -0.78 -34.72
N PHE A 212 0.26 0.04 -34.53
CA PHE A 212 -0.21 0.45 -33.22
C PHE A 212 -1.73 0.32 -33.12
N PHE A 213 -2.21 -0.11 -31.96
CA PHE A 213 -3.63 -0.15 -31.65
C PHE A 213 -3.84 0.14 -30.17
N ILE A 214 -4.81 1.00 -29.86
CA ILE A 214 -5.22 1.30 -28.49
C ILE A 214 -6.74 1.25 -28.42
N SER A 215 -7.29 0.38 -27.56
CA SER A 215 -8.74 0.16 -27.44
C SER A 215 -9.51 1.46 -27.13
N SER A 216 -8.94 2.36 -26.33
CA SER A 216 -9.60 3.62 -25.96
C SER A 216 -9.75 4.60 -27.14
N TYR A 217 -8.91 4.50 -28.17
CA TYR A 217 -9.04 5.31 -29.39
C TYR A 217 -10.11 4.76 -30.30
N LYS A 218 -10.25 3.43 -30.38
CA LYS A 218 -11.30 2.79 -31.18
C LYS A 218 -12.67 2.90 -30.52
N TRP A 219 -12.75 2.79 -29.19
CA TRP A 219 -13.99 2.82 -28.42
C TRP A 219 -13.92 3.85 -27.29
N PRO A 220 -13.94 5.15 -27.64
CA PRO A 220 -13.82 6.23 -26.66
C PRO A 220 -14.99 6.20 -25.66
N GLY A 221 -14.66 6.28 -24.37
CA GLY A 221 -15.64 6.24 -23.27
C GLY A 221 -16.20 4.85 -22.94
N TRP A 222 -15.78 3.80 -23.65
CA TRP A 222 -16.20 2.41 -23.37
C TRP A 222 -15.08 1.55 -22.78
N THR A 223 -13.87 2.09 -22.70
CA THR A 223 -12.75 1.49 -21.98
C THR A 223 -12.54 2.24 -20.67
N HIS A 224 -12.71 1.55 -19.54
CA HIS A 224 -12.62 2.18 -18.22
C HIS A 224 -11.17 2.30 -17.74
N ASP A 225 -10.92 3.37 -17.00
CA ASP A 225 -9.65 3.64 -16.33
C ASP A 225 -9.27 2.56 -15.30
N PRO A 226 -7.97 2.40 -15.02
CA PRO A 226 -7.49 1.43 -14.03
C PRO A 226 -8.01 1.76 -12.62
N LEU A 227 -8.31 0.71 -11.86
CA LEU A 227 -8.68 0.79 -10.45
C LEU A 227 -7.50 0.31 -9.58
N ASP A 228 -7.33 0.92 -8.41
CA ASP A 228 -6.26 0.53 -7.47
C ASP A 228 -6.72 -0.59 -6.53
N GLN A 229 -6.04 -1.74 -6.61
CA GLN A 229 -6.26 -2.89 -5.73
C GLN A 229 -5.68 -2.73 -4.33
N LYS A 230 -4.86 -1.70 -4.07
CA LYS A 230 -4.21 -1.45 -2.78
C LYS A 230 -3.43 -2.68 -2.30
N ASN A 231 -3.39 -2.93 -0.99
CA ASN A 231 -2.77 -4.10 -0.36
C ASN A 231 -3.75 -5.29 -0.27
N CYS A 232 -4.46 -5.56 -1.36
CA CYS A 232 -5.33 -6.72 -1.50
C CYS A 232 -4.87 -7.49 -2.73
N ALA A 233 -4.48 -8.75 -2.56
CA ALA A 233 -4.04 -9.63 -3.64
C ALA A 233 -5.26 -10.08 -4.46
N ALA A 234 -5.80 -9.16 -5.26
CA ALA A 234 -7.05 -9.32 -5.99
C ALA A 234 -6.96 -8.95 -7.48
N SER A 235 -5.77 -8.92 -8.07
CA SER A 235 -5.61 -8.64 -9.51
C SER A 235 -6.48 -9.53 -10.41
N TRP A 236 -6.72 -10.78 -9.99
CA TRP A 236 -7.67 -11.71 -10.62
C TRP A 236 -9.09 -11.14 -10.74
N ALA A 237 -9.59 -10.44 -9.71
CA ALA A 237 -10.93 -9.85 -9.68
C ALA A 237 -10.98 -8.53 -10.45
N PHE A 238 -9.96 -7.69 -10.27
CA PHE A 238 -9.86 -6.37 -10.90
C PHE A 238 -9.78 -6.48 -12.42
N SER A 239 -8.85 -7.31 -12.93
CA SER A 239 -8.70 -7.52 -14.37
C SER A 239 -9.94 -8.17 -14.99
N THR A 240 -10.56 -9.16 -14.33
CA THR A 240 -11.80 -9.79 -14.81
C THR A 240 -12.93 -8.78 -14.91
N ALA A 241 -13.20 -8.01 -13.84
CA ALA A 241 -14.28 -7.02 -13.82
C ALA A 241 -14.04 -5.91 -14.86
N SER A 242 -12.80 -5.44 -14.99
CA SER A 242 -12.44 -4.38 -15.94
C SER A 242 -12.59 -4.82 -17.39
N VAL A 243 -12.06 -6.00 -17.75
CA VAL A 243 -12.22 -6.56 -19.10
C VAL A 243 -13.70 -6.79 -19.41
N ALA A 244 -14.45 -7.36 -18.47
CA ALA A 244 -15.88 -7.60 -18.66
C ALA A 244 -16.67 -6.29 -18.84
N ALA A 245 -16.38 -5.25 -18.07
CA ALA A 245 -17.04 -3.95 -18.20
C ALA A 245 -16.83 -3.36 -19.59
N ASP A 246 -15.58 -3.34 -20.06
CA ASP A 246 -15.22 -2.79 -21.37
C ASP A 246 -15.90 -3.57 -22.51
N ARG A 247 -15.86 -4.91 -22.45
CA ARG A 247 -16.49 -5.75 -23.47
C ARG A 247 -18.01 -5.66 -23.46
N ILE A 248 -18.64 -5.53 -22.30
CA ILE A 248 -20.09 -5.31 -22.21
C ILE A 248 -20.46 -3.97 -22.86
N ALA A 249 -19.69 -2.91 -22.62
CA ALA A 249 -19.90 -1.62 -23.27
C ALA A 249 -19.77 -1.72 -24.80
N ILE A 250 -18.68 -2.33 -25.27
CA ILE A 250 -18.40 -2.51 -26.71
C ILE A 250 -19.49 -3.37 -27.37
N GLN A 251 -19.78 -4.56 -26.85
CA GLN A 251 -20.73 -5.49 -27.47
C GLN A 251 -22.19 -5.03 -27.36
N SER A 252 -22.49 -4.15 -26.41
CA SER A 252 -23.83 -3.55 -26.28
C SER A 252 -23.99 -2.24 -27.06
N ASN A 253 -22.97 -1.85 -27.85
CA ASN A 253 -22.92 -0.56 -28.56
C ASN A 253 -23.22 0.62 -27.64
N GLY A 254 -22.58 0.65 -26.45
CA GLY A 254 -22.72 1.73 -25.48
C GLY A 254 -24.02 1.72 -24.67
N ARG A 255 -24.89 0.71 -24.81
CA ARG A 255 -26.11 0.59 -24.00
C ARG A 255 -25.82 0.37 -22.52
N TYR A 256 -24.70 -0.29 -22.20
CA TYR A 256 -24.28 -0.60 -20.84
C TYR A 256 -22.82 -0.20 -20.63
N THR A 257 -22.58 0.96 -20.03
CA THR A 257 -21.24 1.53 -19.81
C THR A 257 -20.83 1.58 -18.34
N ALA A 258 -21.45 0.75 -17.49
CA ALA A 258 -21.11 0.74 -16.08
C ALA A 258 -19.80 -0.03 -15.85
N ASN A 259 -18.86 0.60 -15.14
CA ASN A 259 -17.71 -0.12 -14.59
C ASN A 259 -18.20 -1.20 -13.61
N LEU A 260 -17.68 -2.43 -13.69
CA LEU A 260 -18.13 -3.54 -12.85
C LEU A 260 -17.34 -3.59 -11.54
N SER A 261 -17.98 -4.04 -10.47
CA SER A 261 -17.38 -4.09 -9.13
C SER A 261 -16.39 -5.27 -8.97
N PRO A 262 -15.09 -4.99 -8.75
CA PRO A 262 -14.16 -6.03 -8.30
C PRO A 262 -14.48 -6.50 -6.87
N GLN A 263 -14.99 -5.60 -6.01
CA GLN A 263 -15.38 -5.93 -4.64
C GLN A 263 -16.45 -7.04 -4.61
N ASN A 264 -17.39 -7.02 -5.55
CA ASN A 264 -18.39 -8.08 -5.65
C ASN A 264 -17.75 -9.45 -5.90
N LEU A 265 -16.73 -9.54 -6.77
CA LEU A 265 -15.97 -10.79 -6.95
C LEU A 265 -15.20 -11.19 -5.69
N ILE A 266 -14.49 -10.24 -5.08
CA ILE A 266 -13.66 -10.45 -3.89
C ILE A 266 -14.51 -11.00 -2.73
N SER A 267 -15.68 -10.40 -2.48
CA SER A 267 -16.56 -10.78 -1.37
C SER A 267 -17.41 -12.02 -1.67
N CYS A 268 -17.83 -12.22 -2.93
CA CYS A 268 -18.92 -13.16 -3.24
C CYS A 268 -18.54 -14.36 -4.11
N CYS A 269 -17.34 -14.42 -4.69
CA CYS A 269 -16.94 -15.56 -5.52
C CYS A 269 -16.74 -16.82 -4.66
N VAL A 270 -17.76 -17.68 -4.62
CA VAL A 270 -17.87 -18.81 -3.67
C VAL A 270 -17.04 -20.01 -4.11
N ARG A 271 -15.75 -20.02 -3.71
CA ARG A 271 -15.04 -21.22 -3.25
C ARG A 271 -13.74 -20.80 -2.54
N ASN A 272 -13.63 -21.14 -1.26
CA ASN A 272 -12.49 -20.93 -0.35
C ASN A 272 -12.19 -19.50 0.15
N ARG A 273 -13.07 -18.49 -0.11
CA ARG A 273 -12.99 -17.13 0.46
C ARG A 273 -11.55 -16.56 0.52
N HIS A 274 -10.77 -16.79 -0.53
CA HIS A 274 -9.40 -16.31 -0.53
C HIS A 274 -9.39 -14.80 -0.72
N GLY A 275 -10.39 -14.18 -1.36
CA GLY A 275 -10.59 -12.73 -1.37
C GLY A 275 -9.31 -11.96 -1.70
N CYS A 276 -8.76 -11.25 -0.72
CA CYS A 276 -7.50 -10.52 -0.79
C CYS A 276 -6.22 -11.34 -0.55
N LYS A 277 -6.32 -12.67 -0.54
CA LYS A 277 -5.24 -13.67 -0.45
C LYS A 277 -5.04 -14.40 -1.78
N GLY A 278 -5.70 -13.94 -2.83
CA GLY A 278 -5.59 -14.45 -4.18
C GLY A 278 -6.83 -15.18 -4.71
N GLY A 279 -6.83 -15.46 -6.01
CA GLY A 279 -7.95 -16.08 -6.71
C GLY A 279 -7.62 -16.48 -8.14
N SER A 280 -8.55 -17.21 -8.75
CA SER A 280 -8.36 -17.82 -10.06
C SER A 280 -9.27 -17.16 -11.09
N ILE A 281 -8.72 -16.82 -12.26
CA ILE A 281 -9.44 -16.09 -13.31
C ILE A 281 -10.58 -16.91 -13.93
N ASP A 282 -10.41 -18.24 -14.07
CA ASP A 282 -11.42 -19.16 -14.59
C ASP A 282 -12.69 -19.16 -13.71
N LYS A 283 -12.50 -19.19 -12.39
CA LYS A 283 -13.58 -19.09 -11.40
C LYS A 283 -14.27 -17.73 -11.45
N ALA A 284 -13.50 -16.66 -11.65
CA ALA A 284 -14.03 -15.31 -11.74
C ALA A 284 -14.94 -15.13 -12.98
N TRP A 285 -14.47 -15.57 -14.15
CA TRP A 285 -15.28 -15.59 -15.37
C TRP A 285 -16.51 -16.49 -15.25
N TRP A 286 -16.36 -17.67 -14.63
CA TRP A 286 -17.49 -18.56 -14.39
C TRP A 286 -18.53 -17.93 -13.44
N TYR A 287 -18.07 -17.22 -12.40
CA TYR A 287 -18.93 -16.47 -11.51
C TYR A 287 -19.67 -15.36 -12.25
N LEU A 288 -18.96 -14.54 -13.04
CA LEU A 288 -19.59 -13.49 -13.85
C LEU A 288 -20.65 -14.06 -14.81
N ARG A 289 -20.38 -15.19 -15.46
CA ARG A 289 -21.36 -15.87 -16.31
C ARG A 289 -22.58 -16.33 -15.51
N LYS A 290 -22.36 -17.06 -14.40
CA LYS A 290 -23.42 -17.79 -13.68
C LYS A 290 -24.18 -16.95 -12.67
N ARG A 291 -23.54 -15.96 -12.07
CA ARG A 291 -24.06 -15.11 -10.99
C ARG A 291 -24.12 -13.64 -11.38
N GLY A 292 -23.21 -13.20 -12.26
CA GLY A 292 -23.12 -11.80 -12.66
C GLY A 292 -22.54 -10.91 -11.56
N LEU A 293 -22.25 -9.67 -11.94
CA LEU A 293 -21.72 -8.63 -11.07
C LEU A 293 -22.60 -7.40 -11.09
N VAL A 294 -22.57 -6.62 -10.01
CA VAL A 294 -23.09 -5.24 -10.02
C VAL A 294 -22.04 -4.23 -10.45
N SER A 295 -22.47 -3.00 -10.71
CA SER A 295 -21.56 -1.88 -10.98
C SER A 295 -20.66 -1.56 -9.78
N HIS A 296 -19.49 -0.97 -10.05
CA HIS A 296 -18.60 -0.43 -9.03
C HIS A 296 -19.28 0.66 -8.19
N ALA A 297 -20.16 1.47 -8.80
CA ALA A 297 -20.97 2.45 -8.07
C ALA A 297 -21.90 1.77 -7.04
N CYS A 298 -22.46 0.61 -7.37
CA CYS A 298 -23.34 -0.15 -6.47
C CYS A 298 -22.56 -0.81 -5.33
N TYR A 299 -21.42 -1.43 -5.63
CA TYR A 299 -20.56 -2.09 -4.65
C TYR A 299 -19.11 -1.58 -4.78
N PRO A 300 -18.77 -0.42 -4.18
CA PRO A 300 -17.45 0.19 -4.30
C PRO A 300 -16.39 -0.57 -3.50
N LEU A 301 -15.13 -0.20 -3.70
CA LEU A 301 -13.99 -0.76 -2.97
C LEU A 301 -13.97 -0.19 -1.54
N PHE A 302 -14.43 -0.96 -0.55
CA PHE A 302 -14.45 -0.51 0.84
C PHE A 302 -13.12 -0.83 1.54
N LYS A 303 -12.47 0.21 2.10
CA LYS A 303 -11.18 0.12 2.78
C LYS A 303 -11.20 -0.84 3.98
N ASP A 304 -12.33 -0.91 4.69
CA ASP A 304 -12.45 -1.64 5.95
C ASP A 304 -13.01 -3.07 5.78
N GLN A 305 -13.60 -3.38 4.62
CA GLN A 305 -14.07 -4.73 4.30
C GLN A 305 -12.96 -5.65 3.76
N ILE A 306 -11.78 -5.10 3.40
CA ILE A 306 -10.61 -5.86 2.93
C ILE A 306 -10.04 -6.78 4.04
N PHE A 307 -10.21 -6.40 5.31
CA PHE A 307 -9.64 -7.14 6.45
C PHE A 307 -10.67 -7.79 7.36
N ASN A 308 -11.88 -7.21 7.51
CA ASN A 308 -12.78 -7.55 8.62
C ASN A 308 -14.19 -8.04 8.25
N ASN A 309 -14.54 -8.22 6.97
CA ASN A 309 -15.85 -8.80 6.66
C ASN A 309 -15.83 -9.79 5.50
N ASN A 310 -15.87 -11.08 5.83
CA ASN A 310 -16.02 -12.21 4.90
C ASN A 310 -17.46 -12.32 4.32
N GLY A 311 -18.25 -11.25 4.44
CA GLY A 311 -19.65 -11.18 4.06
C GLY A 311 -19.80 -10.83 2.59
N CYS A 312 -20.60 -11.63 1.88
CA CYS A 312 -21.08 -11.25 0.56
C CYS A 312 -22.36 -10.42 0.72
N ASP A 313 -22.27 -9.11 0.48
CA ASP A 313 -23.42 -8.22 0.60
C ASP A 313 -24.32 -8.24 -0.66
N MET A 314 -23.79 -8.74 -1.77
CA MET A 314 -24.49 -8.80 -3.06
C MET A 314 -24.63 -10.21 -3.60
N ALA A 315 -25.83 -10.77 -3.46
CA ALA A 315 -26.23 -12.02 -4.09
C ALA A 315 -27.20 -11.77 -5.25
N SER A 316 -27.25 -12.74 -6.18
CA SER A 316 -28.16 -12.71 -7.31
C SER A 316 -28.99 -13.98 -7.40
N ARG A 317 -30.25 -13.84 -7.83
CA ARG A 317 -31.19 -14.94 -8.10
C ARG A 317 -31.49 -15.05 -9.59
N SER A 318 -31.69 -16.28 -10.07
CA SER A 318 -32.11 -16.55 -11.44
C SER A 318 -33.60 -16.23 -11.60
N ASP A 319 -33.99 -15.70 -12.76
CA ASP A 319 -35.39 -15.52 -13.14
C ASP A 319 -35.99 -16.74 -13.87
N GLY A 320 -35.23 -17.83 -13.99
CA GLY A 320 -35.61 -19.04 -14.72
C GLY A 320 -35.45 -18.94 -16.25
N ARG A 321 -35.18 -17.74 -16.79
CA ARG A 321 -34.99 -17.45 -18.22
C ARG A 321 -33.54 -17.05 -18.55
N GLY A 322 -32.62 -17.30 -17.62
CA GLY A 322 -31.19 -17.07 -17.77
C GLY A 322 -30.72 -15.67 -17.33
N LYS A 323 -31.63 -14.74 -17.05
CA LYS A 323 -31.28 -13.45 -16.46
C LYS A 323 -31.19 -13.57 -14.94
N ARG A 324 -30.48 -12.62 -14.35
CA ARG A 324 -30.34 -12.55 -12.89
C ARG A 324 -30.70 -11.18 -12.37
N HIS A 325 -31.22 -11.19 -11.16
CA HIS A 325 -31.58 -9.99 -10.41
C HIS A 325 -30.90 -10.01 -9.06
N ALA A 326 -30.46 -8.85 -8.59
CA ALA A 326 -29.95 -8.70 -7.24
C ALA A 326 -31.05 -9.05 -6.24
N THR A 327 -30.66 -9.69 -5.12
CA THR A 327 -31.59 -10.05 -4.05
C THR A 327 -31.73 -8.94 -2.99
N LYS A 328 -30.82 -7.96 -3.01
CA LYS A 328 -30.73 -6.85 -2.06
C LYS A 328 -30.45 -5.53 -2.79
N PRO A 329 -30.72 -4.38 -2.18
CA PRO A 329 -30.22 -3.08 -2.64
C PRO A 329 -28.68 -3.02 -2.62
N CYS A 330 -28.11 -2.01 -3.27
CA CYS A 330 -26.68 -1.77 -3.29
C CYS A 330 -26.12 -1.51 -1.88
N PRO A 331 -24.92 -2.02 -1.54
CA PRO A 331 -24.20 -1.65 -0.33
C PRO A 331 -23.90 -0.15 -0.27
N ASN A 332 -23.64 0.47 -1.42
CA ASN A 332 -23.64 1.92 -1.54
C ASN A 332 -25.09 2.43 -1.61
N ASN A 333 -25.53 3.14 -0.57
CA ASN A 333 -26.88 3.69 -0.46
C ASN A 333 -27.17 4.83 -1.45
N ILE A 334 -26.14 5.42 -2.08
CA ILE A 334 -26.29 6.48 -3.08
C ILE A 334 -26.74 5.88 -4.43
N GLU A 335 -26.20 4.71 -4.79
CA GLU A 335 -26.52 4.05 -6.04
C GLU A 335 -27.84 3.27 -5.94
N LYS A 336 -28.82 3.67 -6.73
CA LYS A 336 -30.14 3.02 -6.75
C LYS A 336 -30.17 1.78 -7.64
N SER A 337 -29.32 1.73 -8.66
CA SER A 337 -29.28 0.65 -9.64
C SER A 337 -28.47 -0.54 -9.13
N ASN A 338 -29.16 -1.61 -8.75
CA ASN A 338 -28.56 -2.90 -8.40
C ASN A 338 -28.56 -3.89 -9.59
N ARG A 339 -28.47 -3.38 -10.82
CA ARG A 339 -28.47 -4.21 -12.04
C ARG A 339 -27.32 -5.23 -12.00
N ILE A 340 -27.67 -6.47 -12.34
CA ILE A 340 -26.71 -7.57 -12.52
C ILE A 340 -26.29 -7.64 -13.99
N TYR A 341 -24.98 -7.62 -14.22
CA TYR A 341 -24.33 -7.79 -15.52
C TYR A 341 -23.76 -9.20 -15.61
N GLN A 342 -24.05 -9.89 -16.72
CA GLN A 342 -23.57 -11.25 -16.99
C GLN A 342 -22.81 -11.25 -18.33
N CYS A 343 -21.91 -12.22 -18.50
CA CYS A 343 -21.22 -12.47 -19.77
C CYS A 343 -21.68 -13.79 -20.41
N SER A 344 -21.40 -13.92 -21.71
CA SER A 344 -21.43 -15.19 -22.43
C SER A 344 -20.37 -16.17 -21.87
N PRO A 345 -20.40 -17.46 -22.27
CA PRO A 345 -19.36 -18.40 -21.85
C PRO A 345 -17.95 -17.89 -22.14
N PRO A 346 -17.03 -17.87 -21.16
CA PRO A 346 -15.65 -17.46 -21.37
C PRO A 346 -14.92 -18.50 -22.23
N TYR A 347 -13.93 -18.03 -22.99
CA TYR A 347 -13.07 -18.84 -23.83
C TYR A 347 -11.62 -18.42 -23.68
N ARG A 348 -10.70 -19.30 -24.07
CA ARG A 348 -9.26 -19.05 -24.06
C ARG A 348 -8.85 -18.49 -25.42
N VAL A 349 -8.14 -17.38 -25.41
CA VAL A 349 -7.46 -16.84 -26.59
C VAL A 349 -6.12 -17.55 -26.73
N SER A 350 -5.67 -17.79 -27.96
CA SER A 350 -4.37 -18.39 -28.20
C SER A 350 -3.24 -17.55 -27.58
N SER A 351 -2.15 -18.21 -27.19
CA SER A 351 -0.93 -17.52 -26.74
C SER A 351 -0.15 -16.89 -27.90
N ASN A 352 -0.59 -17.07 -29.15
CA ASN A 352 0.00 -16.43 -30.32
C ASN A 352 -0.31 -14.91 -30.32
N GLU A 353 0.74 -14.09 -30.42
CA GLU A 353 0.65 -12.62 -30.43
C GLU A 353 -0.33 -12.08 -31.49
N THR A 354 -0.27 -12.62 -32.71
CA THR A 354 -1.14 -12.22 -33.81
C THR A 354 -2.62 -12.48 -33.47
N GLU A 355 -2.93 -13.63 -32.87
CA GLU A 355 -4.31 -13.96 -32.47
C GLU A 355 -4.81 -13.08 -31.31
N ILE A 356 -3.93 -12.73 -30.36
CA ILE A 356 -4.24 -11.78 -29.29
C ILE A 356 -4.55 -10.40 -29.87
N MET A 357 -3.73 -9.91 -30.80
CA MET A 357 -3.94 -8.62 -31.48
C MET A 357 -5.27 -8.61 -32.23
N LYS A 358 -5.56 -9.65 -33.02
CA LYS A 358 -6.82 -9.82 -33.73
C LYS A 358 -8.02 -9.75 -32.79
N GLU A 359 -7.96 -10.46 -31.67
CA GLU A 359 -9.03 -10.48 -30.67
C GLU A 359 -9.26 -9.11 -30.04
N ILE A 360 -8.18 -8.41 -29.67
CA ILE A 360 -8.26 -7.06 -29.09
C ILE A 360 -8.87 -6.08 -30.09
N ILE A 361 -8.43 -6.12 -31.35
CA ILE A 361 -8.90 -5.23 -32.42
C ILE A 361 -10.37 -5.45 -32.70
N GLN A 362 -10.84 -6.70 -32.75
CA GLN A 362 -12.24 -6.98 -33.07
C GLN A 362 -13.18 -6.75 -31.89
N ASN A 363 -12.79 -7.26 -30.72
CA ASN A 363 -13.73 -7.53 -29.64
C ASN A 363 -13.36 -6.83 -28.32
N GLY A 364 -12.34 -5.97 -28.33
CA GLY A 364 -11.92 -5.18 -27.18
C GLY A 364 -10.91 -5.89 -26.26
N PRO A 365 -10.56 -5.27 -25.13
CA PRO A 365 -9.51 -5.74 -24.23
C PRO A 365 -9.65 -7.21 -23.82
N VAL A 366 -8.51 -7.86 -23.57
CA VAL A 366 -8.44 -9.25 -23.08
C VAL A 366 -7.73 -9.31 -21.74
N GLN A 367 -7.94 -10.41 -21.00
CA GLN A 367 -7.23 -10.66 -19.75
C GLN A 367 -6.02 -11.56 -20.00
N ALA A 368 -4.88 -11.22 -19.41
CA ALA A 368 -3.68 -12.05 -19.42
C ALA A 368 -3.16 -12.28 -18.00
N ILE A 369 -2.35 -13.33 -17.83
CA ILE A 369 -1.59 -13.57 -16.61
C ILE A 369 -0.12 -13.34 -16.96
N MET A 370 0.57 -12.55 -16.14
CA MET A 370 2.01 -12.35 -16.24
C MET A 370 2.71 -12.80 -14.95
N GLN A 371 3.97 -13.18 -15.10
CA GLN A 371 4.88 -13.38 -13.98
C GLN A 371 5.58 -12.06 -13.66
N VAL A 372 5.49 -11.64 -12.42
CA VAL A 372 6.05 -10.40 -11.89
C VAL A 372 7.33 -10.71 -11.14
N HIS A 373 8.36 -9.92 -11.40
CA HIS A 373 9.65 -10.00 -10.76
C HIS A 373 9.87 -8.74 -9.89
N GLU A 374 10.86 -8.78 -9.00
CA GLU A 374 11.13 -7.73 -8.01
C GLU A 374 11.45 -6.36 -8.65
N ASP A 375 12.06 -6.36 -9.83
CA ASP A 375 12.37 -5.16 -10.60
C ASP A 375 11.12 -4.48 -11.17
N PHE A 376 10.08 -5.24 -11.52
CA PHE A 376 8.83 -4.68 -12.06
C PHE A 376 8.11 -3.73 -11.09
N PHE A 377 8.26 -3.91 -9.77
CA PHE A 377 7.69 -2.97 -8.79
C PHE A 377 8.25 -1.55 -8.90
N HIS A 378 9.37 -1.39 -9.59
CA HIS A 378 10.04 -0.12 -9.80
C HIS A 378 9.82 0.42 -11.22
N TYR A 379 9.13 -0.29 -12.11
CA TYR A 379 8.91 0.16 -13.49
C TYR A 379 8.25 1.55 -13.55
N LYS A 380 8.83 2.46 -14.34
CA LYS A 380 8.31 3.82 -14.56
C LYS A 380 7.89 4.05 -16.02
N THR A 381 8.80 3.85 -16.97
CA THR A 381 8.58 4.13 -18.39
C THR A 381 9.40 3.18 -19.28
N GLY A 382 9.01 3.07 -20.57
CA GLY A 382 9.71 2.27 -21.58
C GLY A 382 9.05 0.91 -21.83
N ILE A 383 9.81 -0.03 -22.43
CA ILE A 383 9.33 -1.39 -22.68
C ILE A 383 9.97 -2.31 -21.65
N TYR A 384 9.18 -2.73 -20.66
CA TYR A 384 9.68 -3.58 -19.58
C TYR A 384 10.25 -4.91 -20.09
N ARG A 385 11.44 -5.26 -19.59
CA ARG A 385 12.08 -6.57 -19.73
C ARG A 385 12.75 -6.92 -18.41
N HIS A 386 12.51 -8.12 -17.91
CA HIS A 386 13.09 -8.55 -16.64
C HIS A 386 14.62 -8.58 -16.72
N VAL A 387 15.28 -8.06 -15.68
CA VAL A 387 16.73 -8.01 -15.54
C VAL A 387 17.21 -9.12 -14.62
N ASN A 388 17.87 -10.15 -15.17
CA ASN A 388 18.38 -11.34 -14.46
C ASN A 388 19.57 -11.08 -13.51
N SER A 389 19.69 -9.89 -12.91
CA SER A 389 20.94 -9.42 -12.31
C SER A 389 21.20 -9.84 -10.85
N ILE A 390 20.27 -10.54 -10.19
CA ILE A 390 20.43 -10.90 -8.77
C ILE A 390 20.13 -12.39 -8.60
N LYS A 391 21.03 -13.08 -7.88
CA LYS A 391 20.94 -14.53 -7.62
C LYS A 391 19.53 -14.91 -7.17
N ASP A 392 19.08 -15.99 -7.78
CA ASP A 392 17.73 -16.48 -7.76
C ASP A 392 17.29 -16.93 -6.34
N GLU A 393 16.80 -15.99 -5.52
CA GLU A 393 16.00 -16.31 -4.34
C GLU A 393 14.55 -16.69 -4.74
N SER A 394 14.27 -16.89 -6.04
CA SER A 394 12.90 -16.97 -6.58
C SER A 394 12.18 -18.29 -6.34
N GLU A 395 12.88 -19.39 -6.08
CA GLU A 395 12.19 -20.68 -5.87
C GLU A 395 11.21 -20.61 -4.69
N LYS A 396 11.58 -19.91 -3.61
CA LYS A 396 10.72 -19.74 -2.42
C LYS A 396 9.41 -19.00 -2.74
N TYR A 397 9.42 -18.11 -3.73
CA TYR A 397 8.30 -17.21 -4.03
C TYR A 397 7.63 -17.47 -5.38
N ARG A 398 8.01 -18.55 -6.08
CA ARG A 398 7.52 -18.85 -7.44
C ARG A 398 6.00 -18.83 -7.56
N ASN A 399 5.30 -19.31 -6.53
CA ASN A 399 3.83 -19.39 -6.50
C ASN A 399 3.13 -18.05 -6.17
N LEU A 400 3.87 -17.03 -5.75
CA LEU A 400 3.33 -15.70 -5.41
C LEU A 400 3.61 -14.67 -6.52
N ARG A 401 4.26 -15.03 -7.61
CA ARG A 401 4.69 -14.10 -8.67
C ARG A 401 3.65 -13.83 -9.75
N THR A 402 2.50 -14.48 -9.71
CA THR A 402 1.50 -14.38 -10.79
C THR A 402 0.50 -13.25 -10.58
N HIS A 403 0.31 -12.43 -11.61
CA HIS A 403 -0.56 -11.26 -11.61
C HIS A 403 -1.41 -11.20 -12.88
N ALA A 404 -2.71 -10.95 -12.75
CA ALA A 404 -3.62 -10.81 -13.89
C ALA A 404 -3.75 -9.34 -14.31
N VAL A 405 -3.66 -9.11 -15.62
CA VAL A 405 -3.68 -7.78 -16.23
C VAL A 405 -4.75 -7.69 -17.33
N LYS A 406 -5.13 -6.47 -17.68
CA LYS A 406 -5.96 -6.15 -18.85
C LYS A 406 -5.04 -5.69 -19.98
N LEU A 407 -5.04 -6.39 -21.10
CA LEU A 407 -4.36 -5.97 -22.32
C LEU A 407 -5.31 -5.12 -23.16
N THR A 408 -4.89 -3.90 -23.50
CA THR A 408 -5.72 -2.91 -24.19
C THR A 408 -5.26 -2.59 -25.62
N GLY A 409 -4.14 -3.14 -26.06
CA GLY A 409 -3.57 -2.79 -27.36
C GLY A 409 -2.17 -3.35 -27.59
N ASN A 410 -1.57 -2.93 -28.69
CA ASN A 410 -0.21 -3.25 -29.09
C ASN A 410 0.48 -2.01 -29.68
N ILE A 411 1.81 -2.03 -29.65
CA ILE A 411 2.65 -1.10 -30.36
C ILE A 411 3.90 -1.84 -30.83
N THR A 412 4.22 -1.72 -32.11
CA THR A 412 5.52 -2.13 -32.63
C THR A 412 6.44 -0.91 -32.51
N VAL A 413 7.44 -1.00 -31.65
CA VAL A 413 8.51 0.01 -31.59
C VAL A 413 9.71 -0.62 -32.30
N ALA A 414 10.07 -0.07 -33.46
CA ALA A 414 11.36 -0.38 -34.05
C ALA A 414 12.44 0.06 -33.03
N LEU A 415 13.12 -0.91 -32.41
CA LEU A 415 14.26 -0.60 -31.56
C LEU A 415 15.27 0.15 -32.42
N PRO A 416 15.70 1.37 -32.05
CA PRO A 416 16.78 2.02 -32.75
C PRO A 416 18.00 1.10 -32.70
N LEU A 417 18.63 0.89 -33.86
CA LEU A 417 20.01 0.44 -33.86
C LEU A 417 20.80 1.42 -33.00
N VAL A 418 21.59 0.87 -32.07
CA VAL A 418 22.43 1.56 -31.10
C VAL A 418 22.94 2.91 -31.64
N GLY A 419 22.53 4.02 -31.04
CA GLY A 419 23.17 5.33 -31.24
C GLY A 419 22.32 6.55 -31.63
N THR A 420 20.99 6.48 -31.69
CA THR A 420 20.17 7.69 -31.93
C THR A 420 19.21 7.98 -30.77
N PRO A 421 19.20 9.20 -30.20
CA PRO A 421 18.22 9.57 -29.19
C PRO A 421 16.83 9.58 -29.82
N VAL A 422 15.90 8.82 -29.23
CA VAL A 422 14.48 8.88 -29.62
C VAL A 422 13.81 9.88 -28.69
N ASP A 423 13.60 11.10 -29.18
CA ASP A 423 12.65 12.02 -28.57
C ASP A 423 11.25 11.46 -28.80
N CYS A 424 10.69 10.82 -27.77
CA CYS A 424 9.26 10.53 -27.71
C CYS A 424 8.50 11.86 -27.53
N CYS A 425 8.32 12.60 -28.62
CA CYS A 425 7.41 13.74 -28.66
C CYS A 425 5.98 13.22 -28.53
N TRP A 426 5.42 13.35 -27.32
CA TRP A 426 3.97 13.43 -27.15
C TRP A 426 3.43 14.58 -28.00
N PRO A 427 2.36 14.40 -28.79
CA PRO A 427 1.73 15.54 -29.45
C PRO A 427 1.16 16.47 -28.38
N GLN A 428 1.73 17.67 -28.29
CA GLN A 428 1.18 18.76 -27.49
C GLN A 428 -0.22 19.09 -28.01
N LEU A 429 -1.19 19.13 -27.10
CA LEU A 429 -2.55 19.64 -27.37
C LEU A 429 -2.45 21.08 -27.92
N PRO A 430 -3.20 21.45 -28.97
CA PRO A 430 -3.20 22.82 -29.45
C PRO A 430 -3.82 23.75 -28.39
N SER A 431 -3.07 24.78 -28.03
CA SER A 431 -3.56 25.89 -27.20
C SER A 431 -4.69 26.62 -27.94
N ALA A 432 -5.86 26.70 -27.29
CA ALA A 432 -6.98 27.49 -27.77
C ALA A 432 -6.61 28.98 -27.78
N SER A 433 -6.75 29.62 -28.95
CA SER A 433 -6.76 31.07 -29.15
C SER A 433 -8.17 31.63 -28.99
#